data_AF-A0A5K1JIV4-F1
#
_entry.id   AF-A0A5K1JIV4-F1
#
_cell.length_a   1.000
_cell.length_b   1.000
_cell.length_c   1.000
_cell.angle_alpha   90.00
_cell.angle_beta   90.00
_cell.angle_gamma   90.00
#
_symmetry.space_group_name_H-M   'P 1'
#
loop_
_entity.id
_entity.type
_entity.pdbx_description
1 polymer ?
#
loop_
_entity_poly.entity_id
_entity_poly.type
_entity_poly.pdbx_seq_one_letter_code
_entity_poly.pdbx_strand_id
1 'polypeptide(L)' 'MDQYDVIVFAPQARSYYDDMKVDTDRRGFKLLAPRDKENIDLTRDPAGAIKWLRENHD' A
#
# COMPACT_ATOMS: atom_id res chain seq x y z
N MET A 1 15.35 -0.08 1.56
CA MET A 1 14.02 -0.65 1.29
C MET A 1 14.07 -2.11 0.87
N ASP A 2 15.23 -2.77 0.89
CA ASP A 2 15.39 -4.17 0.41
C ASP A 2 14.89 -5.21 1.44
N GLN A 3 13.95 -4.82 2.29
CA GLN A 3 13.41 -5.62 3.40
C GLN A 3 11.88 -5.70 3.39
N TYR A 4 11.22 -5.15 2.37
CA TYR A 4 9.75 -5.05 2.33
C TYR A 4 9.19 -5.72 1.08
N ASP A 5 8.18 -6.57 1.25
CA ASP A 5 7.48 -7.21 0.12
C ASP A 5 6.39 -6.29 -0.46
N VAL A 6 5.80 -5.44 0.40
CA VAL A 6 4.73 -4.50 0.03
C VAL A 6 4.96 -3.13 0.67
N ILE A 7 4.63 -2.08 -0.05
CA ILE A 7 4.58 -0.71 0.46
C ILE A 7 3.15 -0.21 0.37
N VAL A 8 2.60 0.28 1.49
CA VAL A 8 1.25 0.85 1.53
C VAL A 8 1.32 2.35 1.80
N PHE A 9 0.70 3.12 0.92
CA PHE A 9 0.64 4.55 0.99
C PHE A 9 -0.63 5.07 1.65
N ALA A 10 -0.45 5.90 2.68
CA ALA A 10 -1.54 6.69 3.21
C ALA A 10 -2.07 7.63 2.11
N PRO A 11 -3.37 7.96 2.12
CA PRO A 11 -3.98 8.82 1.09
C PRO A 11 -3.28 10.17 0.92
N GLN A 12 -2.73 10.73 2.02
CA GLN A 12 -1.99 11.99 2.02
C GLN A 12 -0.66 11.92 1.26
N ALA A 13 -0.08 10.72 1.09
CA ALA A 13 1.18 10.51 0.37
C ALA A 13 0.96 10.21 -1.13
N ARG A 14 -0.28 10.28 -1.63
CA ARG A 14 -0.63 9.88 -3.00
C ARG A 14 0.01 10.77 -4.07
N SER A 15 0.40 11.99 -3.74
CA SER A 15 1.18 12.86 -4.65
C SER A 15 2.53 12.25 -5.05
N TYR A 16 3.08 11.35 -4.25
CA TYR A 16 4.36 10.68 -4.52
C TYR A 16 4.18 9.32 -5.22
N TYR A 17 2.95 8.95 -5.59
CA TYR A 17 2.64 7.61 -6.06
C TYR A 17 3.40 7.26 -7.34
N ASP A 18 3.45 8.17 -8.32
CA ASP A 18 4.07 7.88 -9.61
C ASP A 18 5.58 7.68 -9.49
N ASP A 19 6.25 8.54 -8.72
CA ASP A 19 7.69 8.42 -8.45
C ASP A 19 8.01 7.10 -7.74
N MET A 20 7.21 6.74 -6.73
CA MET A 20 7.40 5.49 -6.01
C MET A 20 6.99 4.26 -6.81
N LYS A 21 6.04 4.38 -7.73
CA LYS A 21 5.69 3.29 -8.63
C LYS A 21 6.88 2.90 -9.49
N VAL A 22 7.59 3.88 -10.05
CA VAL A 22 8.82 3.63 -10.83
C VAL A 22 9.86 2.87 -10.00
N ASP A 23 10.07 3.27 -8.75
CA ASP A 23 11.04 2.64 -7.87
C ASP A 23 10.63 1.24 -7.41
N THR A 24 9.35 1.03 -7.10
CA THR A 24 8.80 -0.26 -6.66
C THR A 24 8.73 -1.26 -7.80
N ASP A 25 8.29 -0.85 -8.99
CA ASP A 25 8.28 -1.68 -10.20
C ASP A 25 9.71 -2.12 -10.57
N ARG A 26 10.71 -1.22 -10.46
CA ARG A 26 12.12 -1.55 -10.72
C ARG A 26 12.69 -2.60 -9.75
N ARG A 27 12.23 -2.60 -8.50
CA ARG A 27 12.72 -3.52 -7.46
C ARG A 27 11.86 -4.78 -7.29
N GLY A 28 10.69 -4.82 -7.94
CA GLY A 28 9.74 -5.94 -7.86
C GLY A 28 8.85 -5.94 -6.60
N PHE A 29 8.75 -4.80 -5.90
CA PHE A 29 7.85 -4.65 -4.75
C PHE A 29 6.48 -4.14 -5.20
N LYS A 30 5.42 -4.53 -4.50
CA LYS A 30 4.08 -4.04 -4.81
C LYS A 30 3.76 -2.76 -4.05
N LEU A 31 3.29 -1.74 -4.77
CA LEU A 31 2.82 -0.48 -4.21
C LEU A 31 1.29 -0.47 -4.12
N LEU A 32 0.75 -0.28 -2.93
CA LEU A 32 -0.68 -0.19 -2.66
C LEU A 32 -1.05 1.19 -2.13
N ALA A 33 -2.20 1.73 -2.54
CA ALA A 33 -2.66 3.04 -2.09
C ALA A 33 -4.19 3.05 -1.89
N PRO A 34 -4.68 2.74 -0.66
CA PRO A 34 -6.10 2.80 -0.35
C PRO A 34 -6.67 4.21 -0.54
N ARG A 35 -7.98 4.28 -0.80
CA ARG A 35 -8.72 5.56 -0.85
C ARG A 35 -8.97 6.09 0.57
N ASP A 36 -9.29 7.37 0.73
CA ASP A 36 -9.47 8.01 2.06
C ASP A 36 -10.38 7.23 3.01
N LYS A 37 -11.58 6.88 2.54
CA LYS A 37 -12.54 6.10 3.32
C LYS A 37 -12.03 4.69 3.64
N GLU A 38 -11.43 4.03 2.67
CA GLU A 38 -10.88 2.68 2.80
C GLU A 38 -9.74 2.65 3.83
N ASN A 39 -8.84 3.64 3.80
CA ASN A 39 -7.76 3.76 4.77
C ASN A 39 -8.31 3.92 6.22
N ILE A 40 -9.33 4.76 6.41
CA ILE A 40 -9.98 4.92 7.73
C ILE A 40 -10.59 3.59 8.19
N ASP A 41 -11.32 2.92 7.31
CA ASP A 41 -11.98 1.65 7.63
C ASP A 41 -10.92 0.57 7.98
N LEU A 42 -9.81 0.48 7.24
CA LEU A 42 -8.69 -0.43 7.52
C LEU A 42 -7.99 -0.12 8.85
N THR A 43 -7.80 1.15 9.23
CA THR A 43 -7.17 1.51 10.52
C THR A 43 -8.01 1.13 11.74
N ARG A 44 -9.31 0.88 11.54
CA ARG A 44 -10.27 0.51 12.61
C ARG A 44 -10.54 -0.99 12.68
N ASP A 45 -10.13 -1.75 11.67
CA ASP A 45 -10.28 -3.20 11.58
C ASP A 45 -8.91 -3.87 11.30
N PRO A 46 -8.19 -4.28 12.35
CA PRO A 46 -6.89 -4.94 12.21
C PRO A 46 -6.95 -6.23 11.39
N ALA A 47 -8.03 -7.01 11.50
CA ALA A 47 -8.17 -8.27 10.77
C ALA A 47 -8.46 -8.00 9.29
N GLY A 48 -9.35 -7.04 9.01
CA GLY A 48 -9.64 -6.55 7.66
C GLY A 48 -8.40 -5.98 6.98
N ALA A 49 -7.55 -5.26 7.71
CA ALA A 49 -6.30 -4.72 7.17
C ALA A 49 -5.32 -5.80 6.70
N ILE A 50 -5.10 -6.84 7.51
CA ILE A 50 -4.23 -7.97 7.12
C ILE A 50 -4.82 -8.75 5.95
N LYS A 51 -6.14 -8.95 5.93
CA LYS A 51 -6.83 -9.62 4.82
C LYS A 51 -6.69 -8.82 3.53
N TRP A 52 -6.97 -7.52 3.57
CA TRP A 52 -6.85 -6.61 2.43
C TRP A 52 -5.42 -6.58 1.89
N LEU A 53 -4.41 -6.55 2.76
CA LEU A 53 -3.01 -6.63 2.37
C LEU A 53 -2.71 -7.89 1.56
N ARG A 54 -3.18 -9.06 2.00
CA ARG A 54 -2.97 -10.33 1.29
C ARG A 54 -3.69 -10.35 -0.05
N GLU A 55 -4.96 -9.97 -0.07
CA GLU A 55 -5.79 -9.93 -1.30
C GLU A 55 -5.25 -8.96 -2.35
N ASN A 56 -4.60 -7.87 -1.92
CA ASN A 56 -4.00 -6.90 -2.84
C ASN A 56 -2.51 -7.15 -3.07
N HIS A 57 -1.86 -8.07 -2.35
CA HIS A 57 -0.46 -8.45 -2.56
C HIS A 57 -0.32 -9.48 -3.68
N ASP A 58 -1.19 -10.49 -3.70
CA ASP A 58 -1.24 -11.54 -4.74
C ASP A 58 -1.77 -11.02 -6.09
#